data_AF-A0A5N1JBK2-F1
#
_entry.id   AF-A0A5N1JBK2-F1
#
_cell.length_a   1.000
_cell.length_b   1.000
_cell.length_c   1.000
_cell.angle_alpha   90.00
_cell.angle_beta   90.00
_cell.angle_gamma   90.00
#
_symmetry.space_group_name_H-M   'P 1'
#
loop_
_entity.id
_entity.type
_entity.pdbx_description
1 polymer ?
#
loop_
_entity_poly.entity_id
_entity_poly.type
_entity_poly.pdbx_seq_one_letter_code
_entity_poly.pdbx_strand_id
1 'polypeptide(L)'
;MKQTKSGILNVGLSSKSSMDKTFENEMRSMMADLKELTKLGTIRSKALYSVEDVAFLTGFSTLTVYGWIHNGRSFNSGKKTVFLKPADGLAERGFRIFPDELDHFLSHFPPAKAI
;
A
#
# COMPACT_ATOMS: atom_id res chain seq x y z
N MET A 1 2.95 58.23 56.67
CA MET A 1 2.41 57.40 55.58
C MET A 1 3.10 57.77 54.27
N LYS A 2 4.06 56.96 53.80
CA LYS A 2 4.55 56.94 52.41
C LYS A 2 4.95 55.50 52.08
N GLN A 3 4.41 54.99 50.97
CA GLN A 3 4.43 53.58 50.56
C GLN A 3 5.83 53.11 50.14
N THR A 4 6.15 51.88 50.52
CA THR A 4 7.30 51.09 50.12
C THR A 4 7.21 50.65 48.66
N LYS A 5 8.19 51.04 47.84
CA LYS A 5 8.56 50.33 46.61
C LYS A 5 9.44 49.15 47.00
N SER A 6 9.00 47.93 46.76
CA SER A 6 9.90 46.80 46.50
C SER A 6 9.21 45.86 45.54
N GLY A 7 9.65 45.90 44.28
CA GLY A 7 9.25 44.93 43.28
C GLY A 7 10.11 43.69 43.42
N ILE A 8 9.49 42.51 43.37
CA ILE A 8 10.16 41.25 43.04
C ILE A 8 9.27 40.49 42.04
N LEU A 9 9.73 40.59 40.79
CA LEU A 9 9.71 39.63 39.69
C LEU A 9 8.81 38.40 39.82
N ASN A 10 7.77 38.39 38.98
CA ASN A 10 7.12 37.20 38.46
C ASN A 10 8.05 36.59 37.39
N VAL A 11 8.88 35.61 37.75
CA VAL A 11 9.68 34.84 36.79
C VAL A 11 9.28 33.37 36.78
N GLY A 12 8.71 32.98 35.65
CA GLY A 12 9.14 31.74 34.99
C GLY A 12 8.19 30.56 35.06
N LEU A 13 7.08 30.60 34.30
CA LEU A 13 6.37 29.38 33.90
C LEU A 13 5.58 29.60 32.60
N SER A 14 6.27 29.88 31.47
CA SER A 14 5.55 29.99 30.18
C SER A 14 6.34 29.62 28.92
N SER A 15 7.41 28.82 29.03
CA SER A 15 8.20 28.46 27.82
C SER A 15 8.46 26.97 27.61
N LYS A 16 8.15 26.09 28.56
CA LYS A 16 8.35 24.63 28.37
C LYS A 16 7.21 23.94 27.60
N SER A 17 5.95 24.36 27.82
CA SER A 17 4.78 23.67 27.24
C SER A 17 4.65 23.74 25.71
N SER A 18 5.27 24.72 25.04
CA SER A 18 5.13 24.85 23.57
C SER A 18 6.15 24.00 22.81
N MET A 19 7.32 23.76 23.39
CA MET A 19 8.42 23.07 22.71
C MET A 19 8.20 21.55 22.70
N ASP A 20 7.61 21.03 23.78
CA ASP A 20 7.22 19.61 23.90
C ASP A 20 6.14 19.21 22.89
N LYS A 21 5.15 20.08 22.64
CA LYS A 21 4.06 19.80 21.69
C LYS A 21 4.52 19.77 20.23
N THR A 22 5.50 20.60 19.88
CA THR A 22 6.07 20.59 18.52
C THR A 22 6.86 19.31 18.28
N PHE A 23 7.67 18.89 19.25
CA PHE A 23 8.41 17.63 19.18
C PHE A 23 7.48 16.40 19.11
N GLU A 24 6.42 16.37 19.93
CA GLU A 24 5.41 15.30 19.89
C GLU A 24 4.69 15.21 18.53
N ASN A 25 4.39 16.36 17.91
CA ASN A 25 3.76 16.41 16.59
C ASN A 25 4.72 15.95 15.48
N GLU A 26 5.98 16.36 15.53
CA GLU A 26 7.01 15.89 14.59
C GLU A 26 7.24 14.38 14.73
N MET A 27 7.35 13.87 15.95
CA MET A 27 7.46 12.43 16.22
C MET A 27 6.24 11.65 15.70
N ARG A 28 5.03 12.20 15.88
CA ARG A 28 3.79 11.57 15.36
C ARG A 28 3.78 11.54 13.84
N SER A 29 4.24 12.60 13.17
CA SER A 29 4.36 12.64 11.71
C SER A 29 5.38 11.61 11.22
N MET A 30 6.57 11.58 11.81
CA MET A 30 7.62 10.63 11.46
C MET A 30 7.17 9.18 11.68
N MET A 31 6.42 8.89 12.75
CA MET A 31 5.84 7.57 12.99
C MET A 31 4.74 7.20 11.99
N ALA A 32 3.96 8.18 11.51
CA ALA A 32 2.98 7.96 10.46
C ALA A 32 3.67 7.60 9.13
N ASP A 33 4.70 8.35 8.77
CA ASP A 33 5.51 8.10 7.56
C ASP A 33 6.23 6.74 7.64
N LEU A 34 6.80 6.41 8.80
CA LEU A 34 7.40 5.09 9.05
C LEU A 34 6.37 3.97 8.96
N LYS A 35 5.15 4.17 9.46
CA LYS A 35 4.07 3.17 9.37
C LYS A 35 3.62 2.97 7.92
N GLU A 36 3.60 4.03 7.12
CA GLU A 36 3.33 3.95 5.69
C GLU A 36 4.45 3.21 4.94
N LEU A 37 5.71 3.54 5.20
CA LEU A 37 6.88 2.83 4.67
C LEU A 37 6.92 1.36 5.09
N THR A 38 6.52 1.05 6.32
CA THR A 38 6.46 -0.33 6.83
C THR A 38 5.31 -1.10 6.19
N LYS A 39 4.16 -0.46 5.93
CA LYS A 39 3.09 -1.07 5.12
C LYS A 39 3.56 -1.35 3.70
N LEU A 40 4.24 -0.40 3.06
CA LEU A 40 4.85 -0.60 1.74
C LEU A 40 5.92 -1.71 1.77
N GLY A 41 6.73 -1.80 2.82
CA GLY A 41 7.70 -2.88 3.04
C GLY A 41 7.06 -4.25 3.31
N THR A 42 5.91 -4.27 3.99
CA THR A 42 5.12 -5.49 4.21
C THR A 42 4.48 -5.97 2.91
N ILE A 43 4.01 -5.04 2.06
CA ILE A 43 3.58 -5.33 0.68
C ILE A 43 4.76 -5.86 -0.15
N ARG A 44 5.97 -5.33 0.06
CA ARG A 44 7.21 -5.75 -0.61
C ARG A 44 7.74 -7.12 -0.17
N SER A 45 7.25 -7.66 0.94
CA SER A 45 7.66 -8.97 1.49
C SER A 45 6.76 -10.12 1.02
N LYS A 46 5.64 -9.84 0.35
CA LYS A 46 4.88 -10.85 -0.38
C LYS A 46 5.69 -11.24 -1.62
N ALA A 47 6.06 -12.51 -1.74
CA ALA A 47 6.70 -13.01 -2.95
C ALA A 47 5.81 -12.71 -4.16
N LEU A 48 6.32 -11.89 -5.08
CA LEU A 48 5.61 -11.53 -6.31
C LEU A 48 5.75 -12.66 -7.31
N TYR A 49 4.65 -13.07 -7.91
CA TYR A 49 4.64 -14.08 -8.97
C TYR A 49 5.17 -13.48 -10.28
N SER A 50 6.00 -14.23 -10.99
CA SER A 50 6.26 -13.97 -12.40
C SER A 50 5.09 -14.46 -13.26
N VAL A 51 5.13 -14.16 -14.56
CA VAL A 51 4.15 -14.70 -15.52
C VAL A 51 4.21 -16.23 -15.57
N GLU A 52 5.41 -16.81 -15.45
CA GLU A 52 5.64 -18.25 -15.41
C GLU A 52 5.04 -18.89 -14.15
N ASP A 53 5.19 -18.26 -13.00
CA ASP A 53 4.57 -18.72 -11.75
C ASP A 53 3.05 -18.73 -11.86
N VAL A 54 2.46 -17.66 -12.41
CA VAL A 54 0.99 -17.57 -12.63
C VAL A 54 0.52 -18.64 -13.61
N ALA A 55 1.26 -18.86 -14.70
CA ALA A 55 0.95 -19.91 -15.67
C ALA A 55 0.96 -21.29 -15.02
N PHE A 56 1.98 -21.57 -14.21
CA PHE A 56 2.08 -22.83 -13.46
C PHE A 56 0.94 -23.01 -12.47
N LEU A 57 0.62 -22.00 -11.66
CA LEU A 57 -0.42 -22.06 -10.64
C LEU A 57 -1.83 -22.21 -11.23
N THR A 58 -2.09 -21.58 -12.38
CA THR A 58 -3.42 -21.56 -13.00
C THR A 58 -3.63 -22.65 -14.04
N GLY A 59 -2.56 -23.34 -14.47
CA GLY A 59 -2.58 -24.33 -15.54
C GLY A 59 -2.75 -23.75 -16.95
N PHE A 60 -2.72 -22.42 -17.10
CA PHE A 60 -2.77 -21.75 -18.40
C PHE A 60 -1.37 -21.53 -18.98
N SER A 61 -1.30 -21.28 -20.28
CA SER A 61 -0.03 -20.92 -20.92
C SER A 61 0.42 -19.52 -20.51
N THR A 62 1.74 -19.27 -20.51
CA THR A 62 2.30 -17.93 -20.29
C THR A 62 1.74 -16.91 -21.28
N LEU A 63 1.54 -17.29 -22.54
CA LEU A 63 0.90 -16.44 -23.56
C LEU A 63 -0.51 -16.01 -23.16
N THR A 64 -1.30 -16.91 -22.57
CA THR A 64 -2.63 -16.59 -22.05
C THR A 64 -2.55 -15.57 -20.91
N VAL A 65 -1.57 -15.72 -20.01
CA VAL A 65 -1.35 -14.77 -18.91
C VAL A 65 -0.91 -13.39 -19.44
N TYR A 66 0.00 -13.32 -20.42
CA TYR A 66 0.30 -12.07 -21.12
C TYR A 66 -0.95 -11.46 -21.76
N GLY A 67 -1.81 -12.30 -22.34
CA GLY A 67 -3.11 -11.89 -22.86
C GLY A 67 -3.99 -11.25 -21.78
N TRP A 68 -4.03 -11.80 -20.57
CA TRP A 68 -4.80 -11.20 -19.46
C TRP A 68 -4.25 -9.86 -18.99
N ILE A 69 -2.94 -9.66 -19.07
CA ILE A 69 -2.29 -8.40 -18.70
C ILE A 69 -2.58 -7.33 -19.77
N HIS A 70 -2.42 -7.66 -21.05
CA HIS A 70 -2.52 -6.68 -22.14
C HIS A 70 -3.92 -6.47 -22.68
N ASN A 71 -4.66 -7.57 -22.88
CA ASN A 71 -5.96 -7.57 -23.54
C ASN A 71 -7.12 -7.82 -22.56
N GLY A 72 -6.78 -8.27 -21.35
CA GLY A 72 -7.76 -8.70 -20.37
C GLY A 72 -8.42 -10.03 -20.74
N ARG A 73 -9.34 -10.45 -19.88
CA ARG A 73 -10.18 -11.62 -20.08
C ARG A 73 -11.63 -11.21 -19.93
N SER A 74 -12.43 -11.55 -20.94
CA SER A 74 -13.86 -11.25 -20.94
C SER A 74 -14.65 -12.25 -20.09
N PHE A 75 -15.63 -11.76 -19.35
CA PHE A 75 -16.59 -12.55 -18.58
C PHE A 75 -18.02 -12.03 -18.77
N ASN A 76 -19.01 -12.77 -18.27
CA ASN A 76 -20.44 -12.46 -18.45
C ASN A 76 -20.84 -12.34 -19.94
N SER A 77 -20.54 -13.39 -20.73
CA SER A 77 -20.81 -13.47 -22.17
C SER A 77 -20.21 -12.30 -22.98
N GLY A 78 -19.03 -11.83 -22.60
CA GLY A 78 -18.32 -10.76 -23.31
C GLY A 78 -18.69 -9.34 -22.91
N LYS A 79 -19.61 -9.15 -21.97
CA LYS A 79 -20.08 -7.80 -21.56
C LYS A 79 -19.10 -7.03 -20.69
N LYS A 80 -18.15 -7.72 -20.05
CA LYS A 80 -17.15 -7.11 -19.16
C LYS A 80 -15.79 -7.74 -19.40
N THR A 81 -14.74 -6.95 -19.28
CA THR A 81 -13.34 -7.38 -19.38
C THR A 81 -12.62 -7.03 -18.09
N VAL A 82 -11.92 -8.00 -17.51
CA VAL A 82 -11.04 -7.80 -16.35
C VAL A 82 -9.61 -7.97 -16.81
N PHE A 83 -8.71 -7.11 -16.33
CA PHE A 83 -7.29 -7.17 -16.62
C PHE A 83 -6.55 -7.71 -15.41
N LEU A 84 -5.53 -8.53 -15.63
CA LEU A 84 -4.62 -8.91 -14.57
C LEU A 84 -3.61 -7.78 -14.39
N LYS A 85 -3.62 -7.10 -13.24
CA LYS A 85 -2.77 -5.93 -13.03
C LYS A 85 -1.40 -6.35 -12.48
N PRO A 86 -0.30 -6.06 -13.18
CA PRO A 86 1.02 -6.22 -12.60
C PRO A 86 1.27 -5.13 -11.54
N ALA A 87 2.21 -5.40 -10.66
CA ALA A 87 2.73 -4.46 -9.68
C ALA A 87 3.41 -3.27 -10.37
N ASP A 88 2.93 -2.06 -10.06
CA ASP A 88 3.49 -0.83 -10.58
C ASP A 88 4.94 -0.59 -10.08
N GLY A 89 5.74 0.06 -10.92
CA GLY A 89 7.12 0.46 -10.56
C GLY A 89 8.17 -0.65 -10.62
N LEU A 90 7.85 -1.82 -11.16
CA LEU A 90 8.78 -2.95 -11.33
C LEU A 90 9.08 -3.31 -12.79
N ALA A 91 8.82 -2.39 -13.73
CA ALA A 91 8.87 -2.61 -15.18
C ALA A 91 10.19 -3.22 -15.68
N GLU A 92 11.32 -2.89 -15.06
CA GLU A 92 12.64 -3.43 -15.47
C GLU A 92 12.82 -4.93 -15.17
N ARG A 93 11.96 -5.53 -14.35
CA ARG A 93 12.05 -6.95 -13.94
C ARG A 93 10.97 -7.83 -14.59
N GLY A 94 10.31 -7.33 -15.64
CA GLY A 94 9.15 -7.94 -16.27
C GLY A 94 7.88 -7.79 -15.42
N PHE A 95 6.78 -8.39 -15.87
CA PHE A 95 5.53 -8.35 -15.11
C PHE A 95 5.65 -9.15 -13.81
N ARG A 96 5.31 -8.49 -12.70
CA ARG A 96 5.25 -9.07 -11.37
C ARG A 96 3.84 -8.95 -10.86
N ILE A 97 3.27 -10.02 -10.35
CA ILE A 97 1.86 -10.09 -9.98
C ILE A 97 1.77 -10.29 -8.47
N PHE A 98 0.98 -9.45 -7.81
CA PHE A 98 0.65 -9.67 -6.41
C PHE A 98 -0.28 -10.87 -6.27
N PRO A 99 -0.05 -11.79 -5.31
CA PRO A 99 -0.93 -12.94 -5.11
C PRO A 99 -2.41 -12.54 -4.92
N ASP A 100 -2.67 -11.47 -4.18
CA ASP A 100 -4.01 -10.92 -3.96
C ASP A 100 -4.67 -10.37 -5.22
N GLU A 101 -3.88 -9.81 -6.15
CA GLU A 101 -4.40 -9.38 -7.45
C GLU A 101 -4.72 -10.57 -8.35
N LEU A 102 -3.92 -11.64 -8.28
CA LEU A 102 -4.24 -12.89 -8.99
C LEU A 102 -5.54 -13.51 -8.45
N ASP A 103 -5.69 -13.60 -7.13
CA ASP A 103 -6.91 -14.13 -6.50
C ASP A 103 -8.15 -13.31 -6.87
N HIS A 104 -8.03 -11.98 -6.82
CA HIS A 104 -9.09 -11.06 -7.23
C HIS A 104 -9.43 -11.20 -8.72
N PHE A 105 -8.43 -11.34 -9.60
CA PHE A 105 -8.67 -11.59 -11.01
C PHE A 105 -9.43 -12.91 -11.22
N LEU A 106 -8.99 -13.99 -10.58
CA LEU A 106 -9.59 -15.33 -10.73
C LEU A 106 -11.01 -15.42 -10.14
N SER A 107 -11.34 -14.64 -9.10
CA SER A 107 -12.68 -14.65 -8.50
C SER A 107 -13.80 -14.24 -9.48
N HIS A 108 -13.46 -13.58 -10.59
CA HIS A 108 -14.42 -13.22 -11.64
C HIS A 108 -14.79 -14.39 -12.56
N PHE A 109 -14.04 -15.50 -12.49
CA PHE A 109 -14.18 -16.67 -13.36
C PHE A 109 -14.45 -17.91 -12.49
N PRO A 110 -15.67 -18.05 -11.93
CA PRO A 110 -16.01 -19.23 -11.15
C PRO A 110 -15.77 -20.49 -12.00
N PRO A 111 -15.30 -21.60 -11.40
CA PRO A 111 -15.13 -22.85 -12.12
C PRO A 111 -16.46 -23.19 -12.79
N ALA A 112 -16.42 -23.56 -14.08
CA ALA A 112 -17.59 -24.08 -14.75
C ALA A 112 -18.13 -25.21 -13.88
N LYS A 113 -19.40 -25.10 -13.43
CA LYS A 113 -20.04 -26.17 -12.66
C LYS A 113 -19.77 -27.46 -13.41
N ALA A 114 -19.06 -28.40 -12.77
CA ALA A 114 -18.95 -29.75 -13.29
C ALA A 114 -20.38 -30.25 -13.50
N ILE A 115 -20.72 -30.52 -14.75
CA ILE A 115 -22.02 -31.06 -15.16
C ILE A 115 -21.99 -32.56 -14.87
#